data_AF-A0A8J2BKH5-F1
#
_entry.id   AF-A0A8J2BKH5-F1
#
_cell.length_a   1.000
_cell.length_b   1.000
_cell.length_c   1.000
_cell.angle_alpha   90.00
_cell.angle_beta   90.00
_cell.angle_gamma   90.00
#
_symmetry.space_group_name_H-M   'P 1'
#
loop_
_entity.id
_entity.type
_entity.pdbx_description
1 polymer ?
#
loop_
_entity_poly.entity_id
_entity_poly.type
_entity_poly.pdbx_seq_one_letter_code
_entity_poly.pdbx_strand_id
1 'polypeptide(L)'
;MQGKKLVPVDGLEGQEALDYGGIAVLEAAWQRLGLDSVLAGVGSERKRRLLKAMIFGRILFPSSKLGLREQARGTLLAKVCGLEEKDLEEDDLSRAMDGLNGVWSGIEEEALPGSPARRHKLGALRAFERLL
;
A
#
# COMPACT_ATOMS: atom_id res chain seq x y z
N MET A 1 -22.59 36.13 -2.75
CA MET A 1 -22.39 34.78 -2.18
C MET A 1 -23.69 34.33 -1.53
N GLN A 2 -24.60 33.70 -2.29
CA GLN A 2 -25.91 33.24 -1.80
C GLN A 2 -26.04 31.75 -2.10
N GLY A 3 -26.45 30.95 -1.11
CA GLY A 3 -26.84 29.55 -1.32
C GLY A 3 -26.33 28.51 -0.30
N LYS A 4 -25.55 28.87 0.73
CA LYS A 4 -25.13 27.89 1.73
C LYS A 4 -26.20 27.76 2.83
N LYS A 5 -26.90 26.62 2.84
CA LYS A 5 -27.85 26.24 3.89
C LYS A 5 -27.04 25.82 5.12
N LEU A 6 -27.16 26.59 6.20
CA LEU A 6 -26.57 26.26 7.50
C LEU A 6 -27.47 25.23 8.17
N VAL A 7 -26.91 24.11 8.61
CA VAL A 7 -27.61 23.07 9.37
C VAL A 7 -27.10 23.06 10.82
N PRO A 8 -27.99 22.84 11.81
CA PRO A 8 -27.59 22.66 13.20
C PRO A 8 -26.61 21.49 13.33
N VAL A 9 -25.56 21.67 14.13
CA VAL A 9 -24.54 20.63 14.37
C VAL A 9 -25.17 19.36 14.93
N ASP A 10 -26.23 19.49 15.72
CA ASP A 10 -26.98 18.38 16.33
C ASP A 10 -27.73 17.49 15.31
N GLY A 11 -27.85 17.92 14.05
CA GLY A 11 -28.41 17.14 12.94
C GLY A 11 -27.37 16.55 11.99
N LEU A 12 -26.07 16.72 12.30
CA LEU A 12 -24.99 16.08 11.56
C LEU A 12 -24.73 14.69 12.17
N GLU A 13 -25.31 13.67 11.57
CA GLU A 13 -24.85 12.31 11.82
C GLU A 13 -23.46 12.17 11.20
N GLY A 14 -22.44 11.98 12.04
CA GLY A 14 -21.10 11.65 11.57
C GLY A 14 -21.17 10.31 10.85
N GLN A 15 -21.03 10.30 9.52
CA GLN A 15 -20.63 9.09 8.83
C GLN A 15 -19.33 8.63 9.48
N GLU A 16 -19.26 7.35 9.85
CA GLU A 16 -18.09 6.71 10.46
C GLU A 16 -16.81 7.31 9.88
N ALA A 17 -16.02 7.94 10.74
CA ALA A 17 -14.75 8.48 10.31
C ALA A 17 -13.84 7.29 10.00
N LEU A 18 -13.78 6.89 8.74
CA LEU A 18 -12.82 5.87 8.28
C LEU A 18 -11.40 6.33 8.69
N ASP A 19 -10.46 5.43 8.90
CA ASP A 19 -9.09 5.84 9.22
C ASP A 19 -8.43 6.59 8.04
N TYR A 20 -8.56 7.92 8.00
CA TYR A 20 -8.17 8.75 6.86
C TYR A 20 -6.73 9.29 6.94
N GLY A 21 -6.27 9.63 8.15
CA GLY A 21 -5.07 10.44 8.33
C GLY A 21 -3.80 9.73 7.86
N GLY A 22 -3.61 8.49 8.32
CA GLY A 22 -2.44 7.69 7.93
C GLY A 22 -2.39 7.43 6.42
N ILE A 23 -3.51 7.05 5.81
CA ILE A 23 -3.57 6.75 4.38
C ILE A 23 -3.25 7.98 3.53
N ALA A 24 -3.77 9.16 3.88
CA ALA A 24 -3.49 10.39 3.13
C ALA A 24 -2.00 10.78 3.18
N VAL A 25 -1.37 10.63 4.35
CA VAL A 25 0.07 10.87 4.52
C VAL A 25 0.89 9.88 3.68
N LEU A 26 0.51 8.61 3.68
CA LEU A 26 1.18 7.58 2.89
C LEU A 26 1.05 7.81 1.39
N GLU A 27 -0.12 8.22 0.91
CA GLU A 27 -0.32 8.57 -0.51
C GLU A 27 0.55 9.77 -0.92
N ALA A 28 0.56 10.83 -0.11
CA ALA A 28 1.39 11.99 -0.38
C ALA A 28 2.89 11.63 -0.40
N ALA A 29 3.34 10.79 0.54
CA ALA A 29 4.72 10.30 0.58
C ALA A 29 5.05 9.43 -0.64
N TRP A 30 4.15 8.54 -1.05
CA TRP A 30 4.30 7.69 -2.22
C TRP A 30 4.52 8.50 -3.49
N GLN A 31 3.68 9.50 -3.72
CA GLN A 31 3.78 10.41 -4.87
C GLN A 31 5.07 11.24 -4.82
N ARG A 32 5.41 11.81 -3.65
CA ARG A 32 6.62 12.62 -3.49
C ARG A 32 7.92 11.84 -3.76
N LEU A 33 7.92 10.55 -3.42
CA LEU A 33 9.07 9.66 -3.61
C LEU A 33 9.07 8.99 -5.00
N GLY A 34 8.03 9.18 -5.83
CA GLY A 34 7.95 8.58 -7.15
C GLY A 34 7.89 7.06 -7.14
N LEU A 35 7.33 6.42 -6.10
CA LEU A 35 7.38 4.96 -5.94
C LEU A 35 6.62 4.18 -7.03
N ASP A 36 5.75 4.84 -7.78
CA ASP A 36 5.12 4.26 -8.97
C ASP A 36 6.15 3.90 -10.06
N SER A 37 7.21 4.72 -10.25
CA SER A 37 8.26 4.41 -11.22
C SER A 37 9.15 3.27 -10.74
N VAL A 38 9.45 3.24 -9.44
CA VAL A 38 10.22 2.17 -8.79
C VAL A 38 9.55 0.80 -9.00
N LEU A 39 8.22 0.75 -8.96
CA LEU A 39 7.47 -0.48 -9.20
C LEU A 39 7.12 -0.73 -10.67
N ALA A 40 7.45 0.17 -11.61
CA ALA A 40 6.96 0.10 -12.99
C ALA A 40 7.33 -1.22 -13.70
N GLY A 41 8.50 -1.79 -13.38
CA GLY A 41 8.96 -3.08 -13.91
C GLY A 41 8.26 -4.31 -13.33
N VAL A 42 7.40 -4.14 -12.32
CA VAL A 42 6.72 -5.24 -11.63
C VAL A 42 5.39 -5.55 -12.30
N GLY A 43 5.35 -6.66 -13.03
CA GLY A 43 4.14 -7.33 -13.50
C GLY A 43 3.05 -6.40 -14.07
N SER A 44 1.79 -6.75 -13.77
CA SER A 44 0.63 -5.96 -14.21
C SER A 44 0.35 -4.77 -13.29
N GLU A 45 -0.42 -3.79 -13.78
CA GLU A 45 -0.86 -2.65 -12.97
C GLU A 45 -1.63 -3.09 -11.71
N ARG A 46 -2.53 -4.07 -11.85
CA ARG A 46 -3.23 -4.68 -10.70
C ARG A 46 -2.24 -5.20 -9.66
N LYS A 47 -1.16 -5.86 -10.09
CA LYS A 47 -0.12 -6.37 -9.18
C LYS A 47 0.59 -5.23 -8.44
N ARG A 48 0.93 -4.14 -9.11
CA ARG A 48 1.55 -2.96 -8.48
C ARG A 48 0.63 -2.31 -7.45
N ARG A 49 -0.67 -2.20 -7.76
CA ARG A 49 -1.69 -1.69 -6.83
C ARG A 49 -1.83 -2.57 -5.58
N LEU A 50 -1.82 -3.90 -5.75
CA LEU A 50 -1.82 -4.85 -4.62
C LEU A 50 -0.57 -4.69 -3.75
N LEU A 51 0.61 -4.54 -4.37
CA LEU A 51 1.85 -4.29 -3.63
C LEU A 51 1.82 -2.96 -2.87
N LYS A 52 1.31 -1.88 -3.48
CA LYS A 52 1.08 -0.60 -2.79
C LYS A 52 0.17 -0.77 -1.57
N ALA A 53 -0.94 -1.49 -1.73
CA ALA A 53 -1.86 -1.78 -0.63
C ALA A 53 -1.19 -2.58 0.50
N MET A 54 -0.32 -3.53 0.17
CA MET A 54 0.46 -4.27 1.17
C MET A 54 1.46 -3.39 1.92
N ILE A 55 2.17 -2.51 1.22
CA ILE A 55 3.13 -1.58 1.83
C ILE A 55 2.39 -0.64 2.79
N PHE A 56 1.28 -0.05 2.35
CA PHE A 56 0.47 0.82 3.20
C PHE A 56 -0.11 0.06 4.39
N GLY A 57 -0.68 -1.13 4.13
CA GLY A 57 -1.22 -2.00 5.16
C GLY A 57 -0.21 -2.32 6.24
N ARG A 58 1.05 -2.57 5.89
CA ARG A 58 2.11 -2.89 6.85
C ARG A 58 2.56 -1.69 7.69
N ILE A 59 2.47 -0.49 7.15
CA ILE A 59 2.79 0.74 7.91
C ILE A 59 1.65 1.10 8.86
N LEU A 60 0.39 0.93 8.42
CA LEU A 60 -0.81 1.24 9.19
C LEU A 60 -1.15 0.16 10.23
N PHE A 61 -0.90 -1.10 9.88
CA PHE A 61 -1.23 -2.29 10.66
C PHE A 61 0.02 -3.19 10.80
N PRO A 62 0.97 -2.84 11.68
CA PRO A 62 2.29 -3.49 11.72
C PRO A 62 2.27 -4.98 12.08
N SER A 63 1.15 -5.51 12.59
CA SER A 63 1.10 -6.77 13.34
C SER A 63 0.53 -8.00 12.62
N SER A 64 0.17 -7.96 11.32
CA SER A 64 -0.08 -9.23 10.60
C SER A 64 0.07 -9.13 9.07
N LYS A 65 0.81 -10.10 8.49
CA LYS A 65 0.84 -10.35 7.04
C LYS A 65 -0.52 -10.88 6.54
N LEU A 66 -1.22 -11.62 7.40
CA LEU A 66 -2.47 -12.31 7.14
C LEU A 66 -3.63 -11.48 7.70
N GLY A 67 -4.65 -11.21 6.89
CA GLY A 67 -5.81 -10.42 7.29
C GLY A 67 -5.83 -8.96 6.85
N LEU A 68 -5.01 -8.57 5.86
CA LEU A 68 -5.04 -7.20 5.32
C LEU A 68 -6.46 -6.78 4.88
N ARG A 69 -7.24 -7.70 4.31
CA ARG A 69 -8.65 -7.45 3.98
C ARG A 69 -9.46 -7.02 5.20
N GLU A 70 -9.40 -7.80 6.27
CA GLU A 70 -10.14 -7.51 7.50
C GLU A 70 -9.66 -6.21 8.16
N GLN A 71 -8.37 -5.93 8.10
CA GLN A 71 -7.79 -4.67 8.59
C GLN A 71 -8.17 -3.46 7.72
N ALA A 72 -8.30 -3.66 6.41
CA ALA A 72 -8.69 -2.62 5.46
C ALA A 72 -10.19 -2.33 5.51
N ARG A 73 -11.00 -3.21 6.11
CA ARG A 73 -12.44 -3.04 6.23
C ARG A 73 -12.75 -1.79 7.04
N GLY A 74 -13.64 -0.94 6.52
CA GLY A 74 -13.93 0.35 7.16
C GLY A 74 -12.80 1.38 7.00
N THR A 75 -11.88 1.20 6.05
CA THR A 75 -10.84 2.18 5.70
C THR A 75 -10.92 2.60 4.23
N LEU A 76 -10.12 3.60 3.82
CA LEU A 76 -9.96 3.96 2.40
C LEU A 76 -8.82 3.20 1.69
N LEU A 77 -8.20 2.21 2.33
CA LEU A 77 -6.94 1.63 1.85
C LEU A 77 -7.08 1.09 0.41
N ALA A 78 -8.10 0.25 0.17
CA ALA A 78 -8.33 -0.34 -1.15
C ALA A 78 -8.55 0.77 -2.20
N LYS A 79 -9.44 1.72 -1.91
CA LYS A 79 -9.81 2.81 -2.82
C LYS A 79 -8.62 3.69 -3.19
N VAL A 80 -7.79 4.08 -2.23
CA VAL A 80 -6.58 4.89 -2.47
C VAL A 80 -5.56 4.14 -3.32
N CYS A 81 -5.50 2.82 -3.19
CA CYS A 81 -4.68 1.99 -4.06
C CYS A 81 -5.31 1.69 -5.43
N GLY A 82 -6.50 2.22 -5.74
CA GLY A 82 -7.22 1.95 -6.98
C GLY A 82 -7.75 0.51 -7.08
N LEU A 83 -8.17 -0.05 -5.93
CA LEU A 83 -8.69 -1.41 -5.74
C LEU A 83 -10.05 -1.38 -5.04
N GLU A 84 -10.75 -2.50 -5.09
CA GLU A 84 -11.91 -2.78 -4.24
C GLU A 84 -11.51 -3.65 -3.05
N GLU A 85 -12.31 -3.68 -1.98
CA GLU A 85 -12.03 -4.52 -0.80
C GLU A 85 -11.90 -6.01 -1.17
N LYS A 86 -12.70 -6.46 -2.14
CA LYS A 86 -12.66 -7.83 -2.69
C LYS A 86 -11.36 -8.16 -3.43
N ASP A 87 -10.54 -7.17 -3.78
CA ASP A 87 -9.24 -7.41 -4.41
C ASP A 87 -8.15 -7.75 -3.39
N LEU A 88 -8.38 -7.48 -2.10
CA LEU A 88 -7.42 -7.71 -1.02
C LEU A 88 -7.44 -9.15 -0.49
N GLU A 89 -7.87 -10.10 -1.33
CA GLU A 89 -7.82 -11.53 -0.99
C GLU A 89 -6.37 -11.99 -0.77
N GLU A 90 -6.19 -12.83 0.24
CA GLU A 90 -4.85 -13.31 0.65
C GLU A 90 -4.08 -13.96 -0.51
N ASP A 91 -4.75 -14.71 -1.36
CA ASP A 91 -4.14 -15.36 -2.53
C ASP A 91 -3.70 -14.35 -3.60
N ASP A 92 -4.45 -13.26 -3.80
CA ASP A 92 -4.08 -12.19 -4.73
C ASP A 92 -2.88 -11.40 -4.19
N LEU A 93 -2.88 -11.09 -2.89
CA LEU A 93 -1.77 -10.43 -2.20
C LEU A 93 -0.50 -11.29 -2.22
N SER A 94 -0.63 -12.59 -1.97
CA SER A 94 0.50 -13.54 -2.01
C SER A 94 1.10 -13.65 -3.41
N ARG A 95 0.27 -13.80 -4.44
CA ARG A 95 0.73 -13.82 -5.85
C ARG A 95 1.34 -12.48 -6.29
N ALA A 96 0.91 -11.38 -5.68
CA ALA A 96 1.52 -10.08 -5.93
C ALA A 96 2.93 -10.01 -5.36
N MET A 97 3.14 -10.43 -4.11
CA MET A 97 4.47 -10.55 -3.49
C MET A 97 5.39 -11.48 -4.27
N ASP A 98 4.91 -12.63 -4.71
CA ASP A 98 5.72 -13.57 -5.49
C ASP A 98 6.20 -12.96 -6.81
N GLY A 99 5.47 -11.98 -7.35
CA GLY A 99 5.87 -11.24 -8.54
C GLY A 99 7.05 -10.30 -8.34
N LEU A 100 7.48 -10.05 -7.10
CA LEU A 100 8.74 -9.33 -6.81
C LEU A 100 9.97 -10.22 -7.02
N ASN A 101 9.79 -11.55 -7.02
CA ASN A 101 10.89 -12.48 -7.23
C ASN A 101 11.50 -12.28 -8.63
N GLY A 102 12.80 -11.96 -8.67
CA GLY A 102 13.55 -11.76 -9.91
C GLY A 102 13.61 -10.33 -10.44
N VAL A 103 12.75 -9.42 -9.96
CA VAL A 103 12.79 -7.98 -10.30
C VAL A 103 13.34 -7.11 -9.16
N TRP A 104 13.45 -7.67 -7.95
CA TRP A 104 13.93 -6.99 -6.74
C TRP A 104 15.26 -6.25 -6.92
N SER A 105 16.25 -6.85 -7.59
CA SER A 105 17.56 -6.22 -7.78
C SER A 105 17.49 -4.94 -8.63
N GLY A 106 16.58 -4.87 -9.60
CA GLY A 106 16.37 -3.66 -10.40
C GLY A 106 15.64 -2.57 -9.60
N ILE A 107 14.71 -2.99 -8.73
CA ILE A 107 14.02 -2.07 -7.82
C ILE A 107 14.99 -1.43 -6.83
N GLU A 108 15.93 -2.20 -6.26
CA GLU A 108 16.94 -1.67 -5.34
C GLU A 108 17.86 -0.64 -6.01
N GLU A 109 18.26 -0.88 -7.26
CA GLU A 109 19.13 0.03 -8.01
C GLU A 109 18.43 1.35 -8.34
N GLU A 110 17.15 1.30 -8.72
CA GLU A 110 16.31 2.47 -8.99
C GLU A 110 16.01 3.27 -7.71
N ALA A 111 15.71 2.58 -6.61
CA ALA A 111 15.38 3.22 -5.33
C ALA A 111 16.60 3.79 -4.61
N LEU A 112 17.80 3.22 -4.82
CA LEU A 112 19.04 3.58 -4.14
C LEU A 112 20.22 3.62 -5.13
N PRO A 113 20.32 4.68 -5.96
CA PRO A 113 21.39 4.82 -6.93
C PRO A 113 22.76 4.85 -6.23
N GLY A 114 23.60 3.84 -6.50
CA GLY A 114 24.94 3.68 -5.91
C GLY A 114 25.09 2.55 -4.87
N SER A 115 24.02 1.80 -4.58
CA SER A 115 24.11 0.61 -3.71
C SER A 115 24.85 -0.54 -4.41
N PRO A 116 25.86 -1.18 -3.78
CA PRO A 116 26.54 -2.32 -4.39
C PRO A 116 25.58 -3.51 -4.43
N ALA A 117 24.99 -3.76 -5.60
CA ALA A 117 24.23 -4.98 -5.91
C ALA A 117 25.15 -6.21 -5.89
N ARG A 118 25.65 -6.61 -4.72
CA ARG A 118 26.45 -7.82 -4.54
C ARG A 118 26.08 -8.55 -3.25
N ARG A 119 25.46 -9.71 -3.47
CA ARG A 119 25.29 -10.86 -2.57
C ARG A 119 24.34 -10.60 -1.40
N HIS A 120 23.06 -10.93 -1.60
CA HIS A 120 22.48 -12.12 -0.98
C HIS A 120 21.05 -12.29 -1.54
N LYS A 121 20.84 -13.25 -2.45
CA LYS A 121 19.50 -13.79 -2.81
C LYS A 121 18.70 -14.30 -1.59
N LEU A 122 19.34 -14.33 -0.42
CA LEU A 122 18.84 -14.81 0.87
C LEU A 122 18.62 -13.69 1.90
N GLY A 123 18.98 -12.43 1.59
CA GLY A 123 18.93 -11.31 2.55
C GLY A 123 17.65 -10.51 2.46
N ALA A 124 17.23 -10.14 1.25
CA ALA A 124 15.96 -9.46 1.00
C ALA A 124 14.76 -10.35 1.36
N LEU A 125 14.81 -11.65 1.01
CA LEU A 125 13.81 -12.62 1.45
C LEU A 125 13.74 -12.69 2.98
N ARG A 126 14.89 -12.67 3.67
CA ARG A 126 14.96 -12.69 5.14
C ARG A 126 14.58 -11.36 5.81
N ALA A 127 14.77 -10.21 5.16
CA ALA A 127 14.32 -8.92 5.69
C ALA A 127 12.79 -8.79 5.54
N PHE A 128 12.24 -9.29 4.42
CA PHE A 128 10.80 -9.42 4.26
C PHE A 128 10.24 -10.44 5.26
N GLU A 129 10.80 -11.67 5.34
CA GLU A 129 10.41 -12.75 6.26
C GLU A 129 10.58 -12.43 7.74
N ARG A 130 11.57 -11.63 8.16
CA ARG A 130 11.71 -11.21 9.58
C ARG A 130 10.71 -10.14 10.00
N LEU A 131 10.05 -9.49 9.04
CA LEU A 131 8.93 -8.62 9.29
C LEU A 131 7.58 -9.37 9.11
N LEU A 132 7.58 -10.58 8.52
CA LEU A 132 6.40 -11.46 8.44
C LEU A 132 6.21 -12.24 9.75
#